data_AF-A0A0P7XIL3-F1
#
_entry.id   AF-A0A0P7XIL3-F1
#
_cell.length_a   1.000
_cell.length_b   1.000
_cell.length_c   1.000
_cell.angle_alpha   90.00
_cell.angle_beta   90.00
_cell.angle_gamma   90.00
#
_symmetry.space_group_name_H-M   'P 1'
#
loop_
_entity.id
_entity.type
_entity.pdbx_description
1 polymer ?
#
loop_
_entity_poly.entity_id
_entity_poly.type
_entity_poly.pdbx_seq_one_letter_code
_entity_poly.pdbx_strand_id
1 'polypeptide(L)'
;MIAPWKYFRRLKENKYRNSIERRRAKPLDRRAQKALHLLDALNETRSLGGSVVECGVGSGYSLALFAMMLDGHGDDRDLWAFDSFEGFPEGSDKDADWFNPDRMYVYKAFDVQWVRTHIEELSGKPALADRPRYVQGFFPSTFEKYDGAPISLLHLDVDLYQSYVDCFEFFAPLLQPGAMILLDEYDRGTDETKWPGAKLAADEFADRYRLSVEKHFTGFAQIRVSGGLQTR
;
A
#
# COMPACT_ATOMS: atom_id res chain seq x y z
N MET A 1 -54.60 -5.85 -32.25
CA MET A 1 -53.81 -7.04 -31.83
C MET A 1 -52.35 -6.84 -32.23
N ILE A 2 -51.41 -6.89 -31.27
CA ILE A 2 -49.97 -6.77 -31.56
C ILE A 2 -49.47 -8.13 -32.06
N ALA A 3 -48.81 -8.17 -33.23
CA ALA A 3 -48.30 -9.41 -33.82
C ALA A 3 -47.33 -10.14 -32.85
N PRO A 4 -47.52 -11.45 -32.60
CA PRO A 4 -46.76 -12.22 -31.60
C PRO A 4 -45.23 -12.09 -31.74
N TRP A 5 -44.71 -12.01 -32.97
CA TRP A 5 -43.27 -11.88 -33.22
C TRP A 5 -42.66 -10.59 -32.63
N LYS A 6 -43.41 -9.49 -32.56
CA LYS A 6 -42.91 -8.22 -31.99
C LYS A 6 -42.73 -8.34 -30.48
N TYR A 7 -43.60 -9.10 -29.82
CA TYR A 7 -43.50 -9.38 -28.39
C TYR A 7 -42.28 -10.26 -28.07
N PHE A 8 -42.08 -11.34 -28.82
CA PHE A 8 -40.91 -12.23 -28.63
C PHE A 8 -39.58 -11.54 -28.94
N ARG A 9 -39.52 -10.68 -29.96
CA ARG A 9 -38.33 -9.87 -30.26
C ARG A 9 -38.02 -8.89 -29.12
N ARG A 10 -39.03 -8.19 -28.60
CA ARG A 10 -38.89 -7.27 -27.45
C ARG A 10 -38.44 -7.98 -26.18
N LEU A 11 -38.95 -9.19 -25.90
CA LEU A 11 -38.51 -9.99 -24.75
C LEU A 11 -37.06 -10.47 -24.91
N LYS A 12 -36.64 -10.90 -26.11
CA LYS A 12 -35.23 -11.23 -26.37
C LYS A 12 -34.35 -9.99 -26.22
N GLU A 13 -34.68 -8.87 -26.86
CA GLU A 13 -33.92 -7.61 -26.77
C GLU A 13 -33.82 -7.09 -25.32
N ASN A 14 -34.90 -7.17 -24.52
CA ASN A 14 -34.86 -6.85 -23.09
C ASN A 14 -33.99 -7.83 -22.28
N LYS A 15 -34.05 -9.14 -22.58
CA LYS A 15 -33.20 -10.13 -21.92
C LYS A 15 -31.72 -9.88 -22.23
N TYR A 16 -31.39 -9.56 -23.48
CA TYR A 16 -30.03 -9.21 -23.89
C TYR A 16 -29.56 -7.88 -23.29
N ARG A 17 -30.38 -6.82 -23.29
CA ARG A 17 -30.06 -5.55 -22.63
C ARG A 17 -29.79 -5.72 -21.14
N ASN A 18 -30.68 -6.40 -20.42
CA ASN A 18 -30.49 -6.70 -18.99
C ASN A 18 -29.22 -7.55 -18.76
N SER A 19 -28.91 -8.45 -19.69
CA SER A 19 -27.70 -9.26 -19.63
C SER A 19 -26.42 -8.48 -19.92
N ILE A 20 -26.48 -7.45 -20.77
CA ILE A 20 -25.36 -6.54 -21.07
C ILE A 20 -25.17 -5.53 -19.93
N GLU A 21 -26.25 -5.00 -19.36
CA GLU A 21 -26.19 -4.09 -18.21
C GLU A 21 -25.59 -4.75 -16.97
N ARG A 22 -25.93 -6.02 -16.70
CA ARG A 22 -25.29 -6.81 -15.64
C ARG A 22 -23.81 -7.09 -15.89
N ARG A 23 -23.38 -7.04 -17.15
CA ARG A 23 -21.99 -7.23 -17.58
C ARG A 23 -21.29 -5.91 -17.94
N ARG A 24 -21.91 -4.76 -17.66
CA ARG A 24 -21.22 -3.47 -17.78
C ARG A 24 -20.02 -3.50 -16.86
N ALA A 25 -18.88 -3.07 -17.40
CA ALA A 25 -17.67 -2.89 -16.62
C ALA A 25 -18.01 -1.97 -15.44
N LYS A 26 -17.69 -2.46 -14.24
CA LYS A 26 -17.68 -1.62 -13.05
C LYS A 26 -16.31 -0.96 -12.95
N PRO A 27 -16.20 0.21 -12.33
CA PRO A 27 -14.90 0.74 -11.93
C PRO A 27 -14.13 -0.33 -11.15
N LEU A 28 -12.80 -0.35 -11.31
CA LEU A 28 -11.95 -1.17 -10.47
C LEU A 28 -12.18 -0.82 -9.01
N ASP A 29 -12.24 -1.81 -8.15
CA ASP A 29 -12.29 -1.58 -6.70
C ASP A 29 -10.93 -1.10 -6.17
N ARG A 30 -10.91 -0.65 -4.90
CA ARG A 30 -9.70 -0.12 -4.27
C ARG A 30 -8.56 -1.15 -4.24
N ARG A 31 -8.87 -2.45 -4.11
CA ARG A 31 -7.85 -3.52 -4.04
C ARG A 31 -7.20 -3.74 -5.39
N ALA A 32 -7.99 -3.81 -6.46
CA ALA A 32 -7.48 -3.90 -7.82
C ALA A 32 -6.65 -2.65 -8.20
N GLN A 33 -7.11 -1.47 -7.79
CA GLN A 33 -6.38 -0.21 -7.96
C GLN A 33 -5.05 -0.19 -7.18
N LYS A 34 -5.02 -0.81 -5.98
CA LYS A 34 -3.80 -0.91 -5.13
C LYS A 34 -2.82 -1.85 -5.80
N ALA A 35 -3.27 -3.05 -6.18
CA ALA A 35 -2.44 -4.04 -6.84
C ALA A 35 -1.77 -3.51 -8.12
N LEU A 36 -2.49 -2.75 -8.95
CA LEU A 36 -1.91 -2.11 -10.13
C LEU A 36 -0.83 -1.09 -9.77
N HIS A 37 -1.07 -0.24 -8.77
CA HIS A 37 -0.10 0.75 -8.32
C HIS A 37 1.18 0.11 -7.75
N LEU A 38 1.04 -0.89 -6.90
CA LEU A 38 2.17 -1.62 -6.33
C LEU A 38 2.98 -2.34 -7.43
N LEU A 39 2.29 -2.94 -8.41
CA LEU A 39 2.93 -3.62 -9.54
C LEU A 39 3.74 -2.65 -10.42
N ASP A 40 3.15 -1.51 -10.77
CA ASP A 40 3.82 -0.51 -11.60
C ASP A 40 5.06 0.05 -10.89
N ALA A 41 4.94 0.43 -9.63
CA ALA A 41 6.07 0.91 -8.84
C ALA A 41 7.18 -0.13 -8.65
N LEU A 42 6.82 -1.40 -8.40
CA LEU A 42 7.79 -2.49 -8.28
C LEU A 42 8.57 -2.70 -9.59
N ASN A 43 7.88 -2.63 -10.72
CA ASN A 43 8.48 -2.78 -12.05
C ASN A 43 9.35 -1.60 -12.44
N GLU A 44 8.91 -0.37 -12.20
CA GLU A 44 9.67 0.84 -12.51
C GLU A 44 10.97 0.93 -11.71
N THR A 45 10.95 0.45 -10.46
CA THR A 45 12.14 0.43 -9.58
C THR A 45 13.01 -0.81 -9.76
N ARG A 46 12.58 -1.80 -10.55
CA ARG A 46 13.27 -3.09 -10.68
C ARG A 46 14.72 -2.98 -11.12
N SER A 47 14.98 -2.12 -12.10
CA SER A 47 16.34 -1.93 -12.64
C SER A 47 17.31 -1.23 -11.69
N LEU A 48 16.80 -0.57 -10.62
CA LEU A 48 17.62 0.07 -9.61
C LEU A 48 18.25 -0.93 -8.63
N GLY A 49 17.66 -2.11 -8.42
CA GLY A 49 18.05 -3.02 -7.34
C GLY A 49 17.76 -2.43 -5.95
N GLY A 50 18.36 -2.93 -4.88
CA GLY A 50 18.09 -2.46 -3.50
C GLY A 50 16.75 -2.93 -2.94
N SER A 51 16.55 -2.82 -1.63
CA SER A 51 15.42 -3.42 -0.92
C SER A 51 14.06 -2.78 -1.28
N VAL A 52 13.01 -3.61 -1.16
CA VAL A 52 11.61 -3.20 -1.04
C VAL A 52 11.24 -3.20 0.43
N VAL A 53 10.70 -2.10 0.92
CA VAL A 53 10.33 -1.92 2.34
C VAL A 53 8.86 -1.54 2.44
N GLU A 54 8.11 -2.26 3.26
CA GLU A 54 6.75 -1.89 3.68
C GLU A 54 6.74 -1.55 5.17
N CYS A 55 6.12 -0.42 5.50
CA CYS A 55 5.83 0.00 6.86
C CYS A 55 4.31 0.06 7.03
N GLY A 56 3.80 -0.64 8.05
CA GLY A 56 2.37 -0.88 8.20
C GLY A 56 1.92 -2.05 7.32
N VAL A 57 1.94 -3.24 7.90
CA VAL A 57 1.64 -4.51 7.23
C VAL A 57 0.16 -4.87 7.40
N GLY A 58 -0.41 -4.62 8.58
CA GLY A 58 -1.79 -4.96 8.90
C GLY A 58 -2.11 -6.42 8.58
N SER A 59 -3.12 -6.68 7.73
CA SER A 59 -3.49 -8.05 7.35
C SER A 59 -2.50 -8.73 6.40
N GLY A 60 -1.46 -8.04 5.91
CA GLY A 60 -0.46 -8.57 4.99
C GLY A 60 -0.87 -8.61 3.52
N TYR A 61 -1.94 -7.91 3.12
CA TYR A 61 -2.44 -7.98 1.74
C TYR A 61 -1.44 -7.41 0.72
N SER A 62 -0.93 -6.20 0.93
CA SER A 62 0.09 -5.58 0.07
C SER A 62 1.42 -6.33 0.13
N LEU A 63 1.84 -6.77 1.33
CA LEU A 63 3.02 -7.62 1.49
C LEU A 63 2.95 -8.90 0.66
N ALA A 64 1.79 -9.57 0.66
CA ALA A 64 1.57 -10.78 -0.15
C ALA A 64 1.72 -10.48 -1.64
N LEU A 65 1.18 -9.35 -2.11
CA LEU A 65 1.35 -8.92 -3.50
C LEU A 65 2.83 -8.70 -3.82
N PHE A 66 3.59 -8.00 -2.97
CA PHE A 66 5.03 -7.82 -3.18
C PHE A 66 5.78 -9.15 -3.22
N ALA A 67 5.53 -10.06 -2.29
CA ALA A 67 6.15 -11.39 -2.26
C ALA A 67 5.85 -12.19 -3.53
N MET A 68 4.58 -12.20 -3.98
CA MET A 68 4.15 -12.88 -5.21
C MET A 68 4.77 -12.28 -6.47
N MET A 69 4.84 -10.95 -6.56
CA MET A 69 5.38 -10.25 -7.73
C MET A 69 6.91 -10.43 -7.81
N LEU A 70 7.61 -10.33 -6.69
CA LEU A 70 9.06 -10.58 -6.64
C LEU A 70 9.38 -12.02 -7.08
N ASP A 71 8.68 -13.02 -6.53
CA ASP A 71 8.82 -14.43 -6.92
C ASP A 71 8.49 -14.65 -8.41
N GLY A 72 7.35 -14.14 -8.87
CA GLY A 72 6.90 -14.29 -10.25
C GLY A 72 7.82 -13.64 -11.29
N HIS A 73 8.57 -12.62 -10.89
CA HIS A 73 9.56 -11.97 -11.74
C HIS A 73 10.98 -12.53 -11.61
N GLY A 74 11.23 -13.45 -10.67
CA GLY A 74 12.58 -13.89 -10.33
C GLY A 74 13.44 -12.73 -9.80
N ASP A 75 12.83 -11.83 -9.04
CA ASP A 75 13.45 -10.66 -8.44
C ASP A 75 13.94 -11.00 -7.03
N ASP A 76 15.24 -10.84 -6.83
CA ASP A 76 15.97 -11.24 -5.62
C ASP A 76 16.12 -10.11 -4.59
N ARG A 77 15.56 -8.92 -4.84
CA ARG A 77 15.56 -7.81 -3.87
C ARG A 77 14.96 -8.25 -2.52
N ASP A 78 15.60 -7.88 -1.42
CA ASP A 78 15.05 -8.14 -0.09
C ASP A 78 13.69 -7.44 0.07
N LEU A 79 12.76 -8.12 0.74
CA LEU A 79 11.45 -7.58 1.10
C LEU A 79 11.39 -7.44 2.62
N TRP A 80 11.23 -6.22 3.12
CA TRP A 80 11.17 -5.93 4.55
C TRP A 80 9.76 -5.52 4.96
N ALA A 81 9.32 -6.04 6.10
CA ALA A 81 7.98 -5.83 6.63
C ALA A 81 8.08 -5.29 8.07
N PHE A 82 7.83 -4.00 8.24
CA PHE A 82 7.86 -3.31 9.52
C PHE A 82 6.43 -3.10 10.03
N ASP A 83 6.11 -3.62 11.22
CA ASP A 83 4.83 -3.41 11.89
C ASP A 83 4.98 -3.67 13.40
N SER A 84 4.09 -3.10 14.20
CA SER A 84 3.99 -3.46 15.61
C SER A 84 3.54 -4.92 15.78
N PHE A 85 2.68 -5.41 14.87
CA PHE A 85 1.89 -6.63 15.01
C PHE A 85 1.05 -6.65 16.30
N GLU A 86 0.79 -5.46 16.85
CA GLU A 86 0.11 -5.20 18.11
C GLU A 86 -0.96 -4.09 17.95
N GLY A 87 -1.27 -3.72 16.71
CA GLY A 87 -2.18 -2.64 16.34
C GLY A 87 -1.52 -1.26 16.38
N PHE A 88 -2.34 -0.23 16.57
CA PHE A 88 -1.87 1.15 16.44
C PHE A 88 -1.19 1.70 17.70
N PRO A 89 -0.16 2.57 17.56
CA PRO A 89 0.34 3.39 18.65
C PRO A 89 -0.66 4.49 19.04
N GLU A 90 -0.34 5.30 20.04
CA GLU A 90 -1.14 6.52 20.31
C GLU A 90 -0.98 7.54 19.16
N GLY A 91 -2.08 8.24 18.87
CA GLY A 91 -2.15 9.24 17.81
C GLY A 91 -1.85 10.63 18.36
N SER A 92 -1.70 11.59 17.45
CA SER A 92 -1.41 12.98 17.78
C SER A 92 -2.63 13.89 17.61
N ASP A 93 -2.48 15.17 17.97
CA ASP A 93 -3.45 16.23 17.69
C ASP A 93 -3.62 16.56 16.19
N LYS A 94 -2.77 15.99 15.34
CA LYS A 94 -2.85 16.09 13.87
C LYS A 94 -3.67 14.95 13.25
N ASP A 95 -4.05 13.96 14.03
CA ASP A 95 -4.84 12.81 13.59
C ASP A 95 -6.32 13.02 13.94
N ALA A 96 -7.22 12.32 13.24
CA ALA A 96 -8.66 12.50 13.44
C ALA A 96 -9.18 11.73 14.66
N ASP A 97 -10.11 12.30 15.43
CA ASP A 97 -10.64 11.76 16.71
C ASP A 97 -11.22 10.33 16.67
N TRP A 98 -11.61 9.85 15.48
CA TRP A 98 -12.12 8.47 15.33
C TRP A 98 -11.00 7.43 15.46
N PHE A 99 -9.75 7.87 15.37
CA PHE A 99 -8.56 7.10 15.68
C PHE A 99 -8.46 6.87 17.19
N ASN A 100 -8.58 5.61 17.61
CA ASN A 100 -8.38 5.21 18.98
C ASN A 100 -7.91 3.74 19.00
N PRO A 101 -6.72 3.44 19.56
CA PRO A 101 -6.17 2.08 19.61
C PRO A 101 -7.08 1.05 20.28
N ASP A 102 -7.90 1.46 21.24
CA ASP A 102 -8.87 0.59 21.91
C ASP A 102 -10.10 0.31 21.04
N ARG A 103 -10.44 1.22 20.11
CA ARG A 103 -11.53 1.02 19.14
C ARG A 103 -11.06 0.24 17.90
N MET A 104 -9.77 0.24 17.61
CA MET A 104 -9.14 -0.43 16.48
C MET A 104 -8.56 -1.82 16.84
N TYR A 105 -9.22 -2.53 17.76
CA TYR A 105 -8.72 -3.81 18.29
C TYR A 105 -8.56 -4.92 17.23
N VAL A 106 -9.26 -4.82 16.09
CA VAL A 106 -9.15 -5.82 15.01
C VAL A 106 -7.72 -5.96 14.50
N TYR A 107 -6.96 -4.86 14.48
CA TYR A 107 -5.58 -4.87 14.00
C TYR A 107 -4.62 -5.56 14.98
N LYS A 108 -5.01 -5.71 16.25
CA LYS A 108 -4.27 -6.52 17.23
C LYS A 108 -4.34 -8.02 16.94
N ALA A 109 -5.26 -8.45 16.06
CA ALA A 109 -5.37 -9.85 15.66
C ALA A 109 -4.40 -10.24 14.53
N PHE A 110 -3.77 -9.25 13.87
CA PHE A 110 -2.86 -9.48 12.77
C PHE A 110 -1.42 -9.59 13.27
N ASP A 111 -1.11 -10.69 13.94
CA ASP A 111 0.27 -10.99 14.31
C ASP A 111 1.08 -11.52 13.10
N VAL A 112 2.38 -11.76 13.31
CA VAL A 112 3.26 -12.29 12.26
C VAL A 112 2.74 -13.63 11.71
N GLN A 113 2.17 -14.49 12.57
CA GLN A 113 1.67 -15.79 12.13
C GLN A 113 0.42 -15.64 11.25
N TRP A 114 -0.47 -14.72 11.58
CA TRP A 114 -1.62 -14.37 10.75
C TRP A 114 -1.17 -13.91 9.36
N VAL A 115 -0.22 -12.97 9.29
CA VAL A 115 0.29 -12.43 8.02
C VAL A 115 0.93 -13.53 7.19
N ARG A 116 1.75 -14.39 7.80
CA ARG A 116 2.34 -15.55 7.13
C ARG A 116 1.27 -16.42 6.51
N THR A 117 0.29 -16.89 7.29
CA THR A 117 -0.83 -17.70 6.79
C THR A 117 -1.59 -16.99 5.67
N HIS A 118 -1.83 -15.69 5.79
CA HIS A 118 -2.52 -14.91 4.76
C HIS A 118 -1.74 -14.86 3.43
N ILE A 119 -0.41 -14.74 3.49
CA ILE A 119 0.46 -14.80 2.30
C ILE A 119 0.37 -16.19 1.65
N GLU A 120 0.39 -17.27 2.44
CA GLU A 120 0.25 -18.64 1.93
C GLU A 120 -1.09 -18.83 1.20
N GLU A 121 -2.18 -18.37 1.80
CA GLU A 121 -3.53 -18.49 1.25
C GLU A 121 -3.72 -17.68 -0.02
N LEU A 122 -3.25 -16.43 -0.04
CA LEU A 122 -3.39 -15.55 -1.21
C LEU A 122 -2.52 -16.00 -2.38
N SER A 123 -1.32 -16.51 -2.10
CA SER A 123 -0.37 -16.91 -3.14
C SER A 123 -0.55 -18.35 -3.62
N GLY A 124 -1.15 -19.22 -2.79
CA GLY A 124 -1.13 -20.67 -3.00
C GLY A 124 0.27 -21.29 -2.89
N LYS A 125 1.25 -20.56 -2.33
CA LYS A 125 2.67 -20.95 -2.23
C LYS A 125 3.19 -20.74 -0.81
N PRO A 126 3.23 -21.79 0.04
CA PRO A 126 3.66 -21.66 1.43
C PRO A 126 5.05 -21.04 1.61
N ALA A 127 5.99 -21.33 0.70
CA ALA A 127 7.35 -20.78 0.75
C ALA A 127 7.41 -19.24 0.66
N LEU A 128 6.37 -18.57 0.16
CA LEU A 128 6.33 -17.10 0.10
C LEU A 128 6.08 -16.46 1.46
N ALA A 129 5.58 -17.20 2.45
CA ALA A 129 5.47 -16.69 3.82
C ALA A 129 6.84 -16.36 4.45
N ASP A 130 7.92 -16.99 3.96
CA ASP A 130 9.30 -16.75 4.38
C ASP A 130 10.03 -15.69 3.53
N ARG A 131 9.37 -15.15 2.50
CA ARG A 131 9.98 -14.16 1.59
C ARG A 131 10.22 -12.80 2.28
N PRO A 132 9.31 -12.29 3.11
CA PRO A 132 9.54 -11.06 3.87
C PRO A 132 10.45 -11.29 5.09
N ARG A 133 11.28 -10.28 5.39
CA ARG A 133 11.95 -10.12 6.68
C ARG A 133 11.03 -9.33 7.60
N TYR A 134 10.39 -10.02 8.53
CA TYR A 134 9.46 -9.42 9.49
C TYR A 134 10.22 -8.75 10.64
N VAL A 135 9.94 -7.47 10.85
CA VAL A 135 10.47 -6.68 11.95
C VAL A 135 9.32 -6.25 12.85
N GLN A 136 9.17 -6.97 13.96
CA GLN A 136 8.12 -6.72 14.94
C GLN A 136 8.50 -5.65 15.96
N GLY A 137 7.57 -4.73 16.18
CA GLY A 137 7.56 -3.71 17.23
C GLY A 137 7.30 -2.29 16.71
N PHE A 138 6.90 -1.40 17.61
CA PHE A 138 6.54 -0.02 17.27
C PHE A 138 7.72 0.80 16.74
N PHE A 139 7.42 1.69 15.80
CA PHE A 139 8.34 2.72 15.35
C PHE A 139 8.52 3.80 16.44
N PRO A 140 9.69 4.46 16.49
CA PRO A 140 10.88 4.23 15.68
C PRO A 140 11.81 3.13 16.23
N SER A 141 11.45 2.50 17.36
CA SER A 141 12.34 1.62 18.14
C SER A 141 12.88 0.40 17.39
N THR A 142 12.24 -0.01 16.30
CA THR A 142 12.61 -1.19 15.52
C THR A 142 13.46 -0.90 14.31
N PHE A 143 13.61 0.37 13.92
CA PHE A 143 14.29 0.73 12.68
C PHE A 143 15.79 0.40 12.68
N GLU A 144 16.45 0.40 13.84
CA GLU A 144 17.87 0.01 13.97
C GLU A 144 18.15 -1.44 13.52
N LYS A 145 17.11 -2.28 13.39
CA LYS A 145 17.23 -3.65 12.88
C LYS A 145 17.33 -3.71 11.35
N TYR A 146 17.14 -2.59 10.66
CA TYR A 146 17.24 -2.53 9.20
C TYR A 146 18.70 -2.50 8.74
N ASP A 147 19.11 -3.50 7.96
CA ASP A 147 20.43 -3.58 7.32
C ASP A 147 20.34 -3.72 5.79
N GLY A 148 19.16 -3.53 5.21
CA GLY A 148 18.88 -3.78 3.79
C GLY A 148 19.20 -2.65 2.81
N ALA A 149 19.90 -1.60 3.23
CA ALA A 149 20.16 -0.44 2.36
C ALA A 149 20.98 -0.84 1.10
N PRO A 150 20.78 -0.17 -0.06
CA PRO A 150 19.86 0.95 -0.31
C PRO A 150 18.41 0.48 -0.56
N ILE A 151 17.46 1.42 -0.48
CA ILE A 151 16.03 1.18 -0.76
C ILE A 151 15.69 1.68 -2.16
N SER A 152 15.01 0.85 -2.96
CA SER A 152 14.41 1.27 -4.24
C SER A 152 12.92 1.54 -4.18
N LEU A 153 12.22 0.89 -3.25
CA LEU A 153 10.79 1.07 -3.08
C LEU A 153 10.42 1.08 -1.59
N LEU A 154 9.78 2.15 -1.15
CA LEU A 154 9.22 2.30 0.19
C LEU A 154 7.69 2.43 0.08
N HIS A 155 6.95 1.53 0.71
CA HIS A 155 5.49 1.59 0.79
C HIS A 155 5.09 1.95 2.23
N LEU A 156 4.34 3.04 2.39
CA LEU A 156 3.85 3.54 3.67
C LEU A 156 2.33 3.41 3.72
N ASP A 157 1.84 2.59 4.65
CA ASP A 157 0.43 2.33 4.99
C ASP A 157 0.33 2.37 6.52
N VAL A 158 0.71 3.51 7.11
CA VAL A 158 0.93 3.67 8.56
C VAL A 158 -0.06 4.61 9.24
N ASP A 159 -1.01 5.17 8.47
CA ASP A 159 -2.16 6.00 8.83
C ASP A 159 -1.89 7.31 9.60
N LEU A 160 -1.00 7.30 10.59
CA LEU A 160 -0.81 8.36 11.58
C LEU A 160 0.33 9.29 11.21
N TYR A 161 0.16 10.56 11.57
CA TYR A 161 1.17 11.59 11.35
C TYR A 161 2.55 11.16 11.88
N GLN A 162 2.64 10.76 13.16
CA GLN A 162 3.94 10.47 13.77
C GLN A 162 4.58 9.21 13.16
N SER A 163 3.79 8.18 12.84
CA SER A 163 4.29 6.99 12.15
C SER A 163 4.88 7.32 10.78
N TYR A 164 4.23 8.19 10.00
CA TYR A 164 4.77 8.67 8.73
C TYR A 164 6.08 9.46 8.94
N VAL A 165 6.10 10.39 9.89
CA VAL A 165 7.30 11.19 10.21
C VAL A 165 8.46 10.28 10.59
N ASP A 166 8.25 9.33 11.49
CA ASP A 166 9.27 8.39 11.95
C ASP A 166 9.84 7.59 10.76
N CYS A 167 8.97 7.07 9.89
CA CYS A 167 9.39 6.36 8.68
C CYS A 167 10.22 7.25 7.75
N PHE A 168 9.75 8.47 7.49
CA PHE A 168 10.45 9.40 6.62
C PHE A 168 11.82 9.79 7.17
N GLU A 169 11.93 10.10 8.46
CA GLU A 169 13.20 10.50 9.07
C GLU A 169 14.24 9.39 9.02
N PHE A 170 13.84 8.14 9.26
CA PHE A 170 14.75 7.01 9.23
C PHE A 170 15.13 6.57 7.81
N PHE A 171 14.14 6.40 6.92
CA PHE A 171 14.39 5.79 5.61
C PHE A 171 14.85 6.78 4.53
N ALA A 172 14.60 8.08 4.67
CA ALA A 172 15.02 9.08 3.68
C ALA A 172 16.50 8.98 3.25
N PRO A 173 17.49 8.93 4.18
CA PRO A 173 18.90 8.84 3.78
C PRO A 173 19.26 7.51 3.10
N LEU A 174 18.41 6.49 3.18
CA LEU A 174 18.62 5.16 2.62
C LEU A 174 17.97 4.99 1.24
N LEU A 175 17.11 5.92 0.83
CA LEU A 175 16.50 5.97 -0.49
C LEU A 175 17.51 6.41 -1.54
N GLN A 176 17.70 5.59 -2.58
CA GLN A 176 18.60 5.92 -3.68
C GLN A 176 17.90 6.83 -4.72
N PRO A 177 18.66 7.58 -5.53
CA PRO A 177 18.09 8.32 -6.66
C PRO A 177 17.28 7.41 -7.58
N GLY A 178 16.08 7.85 -7.95
CA GLY A 178 15.09 7.11 -8.74
C GLY A 178 14.19 6.19 -7.93
N ALA A 179 14.45 5.98 -6.63
CA ALA A 179 13.58 5.23 -5.74
C ALA A 179 12.17 5.86 -5.67
N MET A 180 11.19 5.05 -5.32
CA MET A 180 9.80 5.49 -5.18
C MET A 180 9.33 5.31 -3.75
N ILE A 181 8.51 6.26 -3.30
CA ILE A 181 7.75 6.18 -2.06
C ILE A 181 6.27 6.11 -2.45
N LEU A 182 5.55 5.12 -1.95
CA LEU A 182 4.11 4.94 -2.16
C LEU A 182 3.38 5.34 -0.88
N LEU A 183 2.31 6.13 -1.02
CA LEU A 183 1.54 6.69 0.09
C LEU A 183 0.13 6.12 0.05
N ASP A 184 -0.26 5.28 1.01
CA ASP A 184 -1.57 4.64 0.98
C ASP A 184 -2.71 5.59 1.42
N GLU A 185 -2.41 6.54 2.30
CA GLU A 185 -3.34 7.54 2.85
C GLU A 185 -3.08 8.96 2.31
N TYR A 186 -3.39 9.21 1.02
CA TYR A 186 -3.18 10.54 0.43
C TYR A 186 -4.24 10.94 -0.60
N ASP A 187 -5.00 12.01 -0.31
CA ASP A 187 -5.99 12.68 -1.17
C ASP A 187 -6.89 11.73 -1.97
N ARG A 188 -7.53 10.78 -1.28
CA ARG A 188 -8.43 9.84 -1.93
C ARG A 188 -9.69 9.59 -1.12
N GLY A 189 -10.84 9.88 -1.73
CA GLY A 189 -12.14 9.59 -1.13
C GLY A 189 -12.29 10.29 0.22
N THR A 190 -12.24 9.52 1.30
CA THR A 190 -12.38 10.04 2.68
C THR A 190 -11.04 10.19 3.40
N ASP A 191 -9.92 9.94 2.74
CA ASP A 191 -8.61 9.86 3.40
C ASP A 191 -8.24 11.18 4.10
N GLU A 192 -8.48 12.34 3.49
CA GLU A 192 -8.22 13.64 4.14
C GLU A 192 -9.03 13.86 5.44
N THR A 193 -10.20 13.22 5.55
CA THR A 193 -11.03 13.30 6.77
C THR A 193 -10.70 12.20 7.77
N LYS A 194 -10.20 11.06 7.27
CA LYS A 194 -9.91 9.87 8.06
C LYS A 194 -8.50 9.90 8.63
N TRP A 195 -7.54 10.27 7.80
CA TRP A 195 -6.10 10.24 8.01
C TRP A 195 -5.47 11.61 7.65
N PRO A 196 -5.94 12.73 8.23
CA PRO A 196 -5.40 14.06 7.91
C PRO A 196 -3.91 14.15 8.23
N GLY A 197 -3.45 13.45 9.27
CA GLY A 197 -2.05 13.38 9.69
C GLY A 197 -1.12 12.78 8.64
N ALA A 198 -1.53 11.69 7.97
CA ALA A 198 -0.73 11.06 6.92
C ALA A 198 -0.41 12.01 5.76
N LYS A 199 -1.45 12.69 5.24
CA LYS A 199 -1.28 13.68 4.18
C LYS A 199 -0.32 14.79 4.62
N LEU A 200 -0.55 15.35 5.80
CA LEU A 200 0.27 16.45 6.32
C LEU A 200 1.75 16.06 6.43
N ALA A 201 2.04 14.87 6.96
CA ALA A 201 3.41 14.37 7.05
C ALA A 201 4.06 14.17 5.67
N ALA A 202 3.31 13.66 4.69
CA ALA A 202 3.80 13.49 3.32
C ALA A 202 4.08 14.83 2.62
N ASP A 203 3.20 15.83 2.82
CA ASP A 203 3.37 17.18 2.28
C ASP A 203 4.61 17.86 2.90
N GLU A 204 4.77 17.81 4.22
CA GLU A 204 5.95 18.34 4.92
C GLU A 204 7.25 17.67 4.46
N PHE A 205 7.22 16.36 4.24
CA PHE A 205 8.36 15.62 3.71
C PHE A 205 8.72 16.05 2.28
N ALA A 206 7.73 16.12 1.39
CA ALA A 206 7.92 16.53 0.01
C ALA A 206 8.47 17.96 -0.06
N ASP A 207 7.93 18.89 0.72
CA ASP A 207 8.38 20.27 0.80
C ASP A 207 9.83 20.38 1.33
N ARG A 208 10.16 19.64 2.39
CA ARG A 208 11.52 19.60 2.98
C ARG A 208 12.58 19.26 1.96
N TYR A 209 12.29 18.28 1.10
CA TYR A 209 13.22 17.78 0.08
C TYR A 209 12.99 18.34 -1.33
N ARG A 210 12.03 19.27 -1.49
CA ARG A 210 11.63 19.83 -2.80
C ARG A 210 11.24 18.76 -3.81
N LEU A 211 10.55 17.73 -3.35
CA LEU A 211 9.98 16.66 -4.15
C LEU A 211 8.54 17.00 -4.51
N SER A 212 7.97 16.27 -5.47
CA SER A 212 6.57 16.40 -5.84
C SER A 212 5.82 15.12 -5.48
N VAL A 213 4.63 15.29 -4.90
CA VAL A 213 3.67 14.19 -4.76
C VAL A 213 2.90 14.07 -6.07
N GLU A 214 2.96 12.89 -6.68
CA GLU A 214 2.35 12.57 -7.96
C GLU A 214 1.17 11.62 -7.77
N LYS A 215 0.12 11.79 -8.58
CA LYS A 215 -1.01 10.86 -8.62
C LYS A 215 -0.77 9.80 -9.68
N HIS A 216 -0.78 8.54 -9.26
CA HIS A 216 -0.86 7.39 -10.15
C HIS A 216 -2.24 7.34 -10.82
N PHE A 217 -2.34 6.72 -12.01
CA PHE A 217 -3.62 6.68 -12.76
C PHE A 217 -4.73 5.93 -12.01
N THR A 218 -4.37 5.09 -11.02
CA THR A 218 -5.32 4.39 -10.15
C THR A 218 -5.87 5.27 -9.01
N GLY A 219 -5.35 6.49 -8.85
CA GLY A 219 -5.74 7.47 -7.85
C GLY A 219 -4.89 7.47 -6.56
N PHE A 220 -4.03 6.47 -6.37
CA PHE A 220 -3.02 6.46 -5.30
C PHE A 220 -1.94 7.52 -5.54
N ALA A 221 -1.26 7.93 -4.48
CA ALA A 221 -0.20 8.92 -4.55
C ALA A 221 1.17 8.28 -4.34
N GLN A 222 2.18 8.93 -4.89
CA GLN A 222 3.57 8.48 -4.81
C GLN A 222 4.52 9.67 -4.91
N ILE A 223 5.76 9.46 -4.48
CA ILE A 223 6.86 10.42 -4.62
C ILE A 223 8.01 9.69 -5.34
N ARG A 224 8.63 10.35 -6.32
CA ARG A 224 9.88 9.88 -6.92
C ARG A 224 11.06 10.64 -6.35
N VAL A 225 12.05 9.92 -5.86
CA VAL A 225 13.29 10.49 -5.31
C VAL A 225 14.18 10.94 -6.47
N SER A 226 14.43 12.24 -6.61
CA SER A 226 15.23 12.78 -7.72
C SER A 226 16.74 12.82 -7.45
N GLY A 227 17.16 12.66 -6.19
CA GLY A 227 18.57 12.71 -5.76
C GLY A 227 18.72 12.22 -4.31
N GLY A 228 19.95 12.22 -3.79
CA GLY A 228 20.20 11.78 -2.41
C GLY A 228 19.52 12.69 -1.39
N LEU A 229 18.73 12.10 -0.48
CA LEU A 229 18.00 12.81 0.58
C LEU A 229 18.84 12.85 1.85
N GLN A 230 19.88 13.69 1.87
CA GLN A 230 20.65 13.91 3.10
C GLN A 230 19.93 14.91 4.00
N THR A 231 19.80 14.58 5.29
CA THR A 231 19.44 15.53 6.33
C THR A 231 20.48 16.65 6.34
N ARG A 232 20.03 17.90 6.21
CA ARG A 232 20.88 19.09 6.38
C ARG A 232 21.27 19.27 7.85
#